data_AF-A0A1Q8CX22-F1
#
_entry.id   AF-A0A1Q8CX22-F1
#
_cell.length_a   1.000
_cell.length_b   1.000
_cell.length_c   1.000
_cell.angle_alpha   90.00
_cell.angle_beta   90.00
_cell.angle_gamma   90.00
#
_symmetry.space_group_name_H-M   'P 1'
#
loop_
_entity.id
_entity.type
_entity.pdbx_description
1 polymer ?
#
loop_
_entity_poly.entity_id
_entity_poly.type
_entity_poly.pdbx_seq_one_letter_code
_entity_poly.pdbx_strand_id
1 'polypeptide(L)'
;MSVEDFREAGRTKNIELALSACSDDVVVHSPLTDTTSFRGQAEVRQLFDAVYERFERIDYHDVIGGGDDWVLFGTTSVGGQQVDETLRVRLDEHGKIAELTLYMRPLPALAAVMSALGPALARRNGRSVLTVAALRLMAAPLVAGTRFGDRTGVRMALPRSRD
;
A
#
# COMPACT_ATOMS: atom_id res chain seq x y z
N MET A 1 -9.11 -12.49 -15.14
CA MET A 1 -7.70 -12.87 -15.35
C MET A 1 -6.81 -11.84 -14.63
N SER A 2 -6.80 -10.58 -15.04
CA SER A 2 -5.95 -9.53 -14.43
C SER A 2 -6.09 -9.35 -12.91
N VAL A 3 -7.29 -9.45 -12.34
CA VAL A 3 -7.44 -9.41 -10.87
C VAL A 3 -6.74 -10.58 -10.18
N GLU A 4 -6.85 -11.78 -10.73
CA GLU A 4 -6.20 -12.98 -10.19
C GLU A 4 -4.68 -12.93 -10.37
N ASP A 5 -4.23 -12.49 -11.56
CA ASP A 5 -2.82 -12.28 -11.84
C ASP A 5 -2.20 -11.25 -10.89
N PHE A 6 -2.92 -10.17 -10.60
CA PHE A 6 -2.50 -9.16 -9.63
C PHE A 6 -2.41 -9.71 -8.20
N ARG A 7 -3.35 -10.58 -7.80
CA ARG A 7 -3.30 -11.24 -6.49
C ARG A 7 -2.08 -12.13 -6.36
N GLU A 8 -1.87 -12.97 -7.37
CA GLU A 8 -0.72 -13.88 -7.43
C GLU A 8 0.60 -13.11 -7.48
N ALA A 9 0.63 -11.99 -8.21
CA ALA A 9 1.79 -11.11 -8.25
C ALA A 9 2.12 -10.52 -6.87
N GLY A 10 1.12 -10.11 -6.09
CA GLY A 10 1.32 -9.68 -4.70
C GLY A 10 1.93 -10.78 -3.85
N ARG A 11 1.36 -11.98 -3.89
CA ARG A 11 1.81 -13.15 -3.12
C ARG A 11 3.24 -13.57 -3.45
N THR A 12 3.59 -13.55 -4.73
CA THR A 12 4.92 -13.96 -5.24
C THR A 12 5.91 -12.81 -5.37
N LYS A 13 5.46 -11.57 -5.15
CA LYS A 13 6.20 -10.33 -5.40
C LYS A 13 6.75 -10.24 -6.83
N ASN A 14 5.98 -10.70 -7.80
CA ASN A 14 6.36 -10.72 -9.20
C ASN A 14 5.93 -9.42 -9.91
N ILE A 15 6.90 -8.53 -10.11
CA ILE A 15 6.69 -7.20 -10.71
C ILE A 15 6.17 -7.30 -12.14
N GLU A 16 6.72 -8.21 -12.95
CA GLU A 16 6.30 -8.37 -14.33
C GLU A 16 4.86 -8.88 -14.43
N LEU A 17 4.47 -9.79 -13.54
CA LEU A 17 3.09 -10.27 -13.48
C LEU A 17 2.14 -9.14 -13.06
N ALA A 18 2.49 -8.37 -12.02
CA ALA A 18 1.69 -7.23 -11.57
C ALA A 18 1.48 -6.20 -12.69
N LEU A 19 2.56 -5.83 -13.39
CA LEU A 19 2.50 -4.84 -14.47
C LEU A 19 1.77 -5.36 -15.70
N SER A 20 1.89 -6.66 -16.00
CA SER A 20 1.12 -7.29 -17.07
C SER A 20 -0.38 -7.31 -16.80
N ALA A 21 -0.80 -7.29 -15.52
CA ALA A 21 -2.20 -7.17 -15.14
C ALA A 21 -2.74 -5.74 -15.28
N CYS A 22 -1.86 -4.73 -15.31
CA CYS A 22 -2.19 -3.32 -15.45
C CYS A 22 -2.29 -2.89 -16.92
N SER A 23 -3.10 -1.87 -17.18
CA SER A 23 -3.14 -1.15 -18.45
C SER A 23 -1.91 -0.25 -18.61
N ASP A 24 -1.64 0.24 -19.82
CA ASP A 24 -0.48 1.12 -20.07
C ASP A 24 -0.59 2.47 -19.32
N ASP A 25 -1.81 2.97 -19.17
CA ASP A 25 -2.16 4.26 -18.53
C ASP A 25 -2.65 4.09 -17.08
N VAL A 26 -2.33 2.97 -16.43
CA VAL A 26 -2.80 2.64 -15.07
C VAL A 26 -2.57 3.78 -14.08
N VAL A 27 -3.56 4.04 -13.23
CA VAL A 27 -3.48 5.04 -12.15
C VAL A 27 -3.59 4.37 -10.80
N VAL A 28 -2.66 4.68 -9.90
CA VAL A 28 -2.68 4.20 -8.51
C VAL A 28 -2.84 5.36 -7.53
N HIS A 29 -3.93 5.35 -6.78
CA HIS A 29 -4.29 6.31 -5.76
C HIS A 29 -3.81 5.84 -4.38
N SER A 30 -2.98 6.68 -3.76
CA SER A 30 -2.31 6.39 -2.49
C SER A 30 -3.29 6.46 -1.31
N PRO A 31 -3.16 5.58 -0.29
CA PRO A 31 -3.93 5.70 0.94
C PRO A 31 -3.43 6.83 1.85
N LEU A 32 -2.32 7.49 1.49
CA LEU A 32 -1.63 8.50 2.31
C LEU A 32 -1.94 9.94 1.88
N THR A 33 -2.34 10.17 0.63
CA THR A 33 -2.57 11.51 0.10
C THR A 33 -3.41 11.50 -1.16
N ASP A 34 -4.32 12.47 -1.26
CA ASP A 34 -5.09 12.75 -2.49
C ASP A 34 -4.36 13.73 -3.42
N THR A 35 -3.23 14.30 -2.98
CA THR A 35 -2.50 15.31 -3.77
C THR A 35 -1.78 14.73 -4.98
N THR A 36 -1.52 13.41 -5.01
CA THR A 36 -0.68 12.79 -6.03
C THR A 36 -1.06 11.32 -6.21
N SER A 37 -1.05 10.89 -7.48
CA SER A 37 -1.26 9.51 -7.92
C SER A 37 -0.06 9.05 -8.75
N PHE A 38 0.23 7.76 -8.78
CA PHE A 38 1.22 7.18 -9.69
C PHE A 38 0.53 6.88 -11.02
N ARG A 39 1.11 7.32 -12.15
CA ARG A 39 0.48 7.23 -13.48
C ARG A 39 1.38 6.50 -14.47
N GLY A 40 0.78 5.56 -15.18
CA GLY A 40 1.41 4.75 -16.20
C GLY A 40 2.38 3.70 -15.63
N GLN A 41 2.74 2.76 -16.48
CA GLN A 41 3.55 1.58 -16.15
C GLN A 41 4.90 1.93 -15.48
N ALA A 42 5.55 3.03 -15.88
CA ALA A 42 6.86 3.40 -15.35
C ALA A 42 6.82 3.83 -13.87
N GLU A 43 5.88 4.70 -13.49
CA GLU A 43 5.74 5.14 -12.09
C GLU A 43 5.20 4.02 -11.20
N VAL A 44 4.24 3.25 -11.73
CA VAL A 44 3.66 2.10 -11.02
C VAL A 44 4.70 1.00 -10.78
N ARG A 45 5.62 0.77 -11.72
CA ARG A 45 6.76 -0.13 -11.51
C ARG A 45 7.61 0.31 -10.32
N GLN A 46 7.98 1.60 -10.24
CA GLN A 46 8.78 2.10 -9.12
C GLN A 46 8.06 1.95 -7.78
N LEU A 47 6.73 2.14 -7.78
CA LEU A 47 5.89 1.89 -6.61
C LEU A 47 5.90 0.42 -6.21
N PHE A 48 5.61 -0.50 -7.13
CA PHE A 48 5.59 -1.94 -6.85
C PHE A 48 6.95 -2.46 -6.41
N ASP A 49 8.04 -2.01 -7.02
CA ASP A 49 9.40 -2.31 -6.57
C ASP A 49 9.61 -1.91 -5.10
N ALA A 50 9.17 -0.69 -4.72
CA ALA A 50 9.30 -0.19 -3.36
C ALA A 50 8.41 -0.95 -2.37
N VAL A 51 7.20 -1.33 -2.78
CA VAL A 51 6.27 -2.13 -1.98
C VAL A 51 6.83 -3.51 -1.76
N TYR A 52 7.21 -4.24 -2.82
CA TYR A 52 7.71 -5.60 -2.72
C TYR A 52 9.05 -5.72 -1.99
N GLU A 53 9.89 -4.68 -2.02
CA GLU A 53 11.09 -4.58 -1.18
C GLU A 53 10.75 -4.48 0.32
N ARG A 54 9.68 -3.77 0.69
CA ARG A 54 9.43 -3.34 2.08
C ARG A 54 8.32 -4.06 2.82
N PHE A 55 7.38 -4.63 2.08
CA PHE A 55 6.22 -5.31 2.62
C PHE A 55 6.52 -6.80 2.72
N GLU A 56 5.94 -7.49 3.69
CA GLU A 56 6.06 -8.93 3.86
C GLU A 56 4.69 -9.59 3.82
N ARG A 57 4.62 -10.81 3.26
CA ARG A 57 3.41 -11.66 3.27
C ARG A 57 2.17 -10.94 2.73
N ILE A 58 2.28 -10.34 1.56
CA ILE A 58 1.13 -9.75 0.86
C ILE A 58 0.19 -10.89 0.45
N ASP A 59 -1.03 -10.86 0.97
CA ASP A 59 -2.06 -11.86 0.66
C ASP A 59 -3.43 -11.20 0.53
N TYR A 60 -4.07 -11.38 -0.64
CA TYR A 60 -5.40 -10.87 -0.95
C TYR A 60 -6.43 -11.99 -0.79
N HIS A 61 -6.89 -12.20 0.44
CA HIS A 61 -7.78 -13.30 0.81
C HIS A 61 -9.22 -13.19 0.28
N ASP A 62 -9.85 -12.00 0.30
CA ASP A 62 -11.22 -11.82 -0.20
C ASP A 62 -11.27 -10.97 -1.47
N VAL A 63 -12.07 -11.41 -2.43
CA VAL A 63 -12.28 -10.73 -3.71
C VAL A 63 -13.78 -10.63 -3.95
N ILE A 64 -14.27 -9.40 -4.05
CA ILE A 64 -15.69 -9.10 -4.21
C ILE A 64 -15.84 -8.19 -5.43
N GLY A 65 -16.68 -8.57 -6.39
CA GLY A 65 -16.88 -7.75 -7.58
C GLY A 65 -17.36 -8.54 -8.79
N GLY A 66 -17.45 -7.84 -9.91
CA GLY A 66 -17.86 -8.40 -11.20
C GLY A 66 -17.82 -7.34 -12.30
N GLY A 67 -17.62 -7.79 -13.53
CA GLY A 67 -17.42 -6.87 -14.66
C GLY A 67 -16.13 -6.07 -14.48
N ASP A 68 -16.25 -4.75 -14.43
CA ASP A 68 -15.15 -3.77 -14.41
C ASP A 68 -14.85 -3.19 -13.02
N ASP A 69 -15.60 -3.52 -11.96
CA ASP A 69 -15.39 -2.99 -10.60
C ASP A 69 -15.21 -4.12 -9.58
N TRP A 70 -14.10 -4.09 -8.86
CA TRP A 70 -13.69 -5.11 -7.92
C TRP A 70 -13.13 -4.49 -6.64
N VAL A 71 -13.26 -5.22 -5.55
CA VAL A 71 -12.69 -4.90 -4.25
C VAL A 71 -11.90 -6.09 -3.75
N LEU A 72 -10.64 -5.86 -3.41
CA LEU A 72 -9.74 -6.85 -2.83
C LEU A 72 -9.50 -6.47 -1.38
N PHE A 73 -9.69 -7.42 -0.47
CA PHE A 73 -9.24 -7.29 0.92
C PHE A 73 -7.98 -8.12 1.08
N GLY A 74 -6.98 -7.54 1.73
CA GLY A 74 -5.70 -8.19 1.94
C GLY A 74 -5.09 -7.91 3.29
N THR A 75 -4.12 -8.74 3.64
CA THR A 75 -3.26 -8.55 4.80
C THR A 75 -1.81 -8.53 4.34
N THR A 76 -0.99 -7.77 5.05
CA THR A 76 0.45 -7.67 4.83
C THR A 76 1.11 -7.14 6.09
N SER A 77 2.44 -7.09 6.14
CA SER A 77 3.14 -6.37 7.19
C SER A 77 4.23 -5.45 6.66
N VAL A 78 4.49 -4.37 7.39
CA VAL A 78 5.56 -3.41 7.06
C VAL A 78 6.19 -2.88 8.35
N GLY A 79 7.52 -2.95 8.45
CA GLY A 79 8.25 -2.46 9.63
C GLY A 79 7.74 -3.04 10.96
N GLY A 80 7.31 -4.32 10.94
CA GLY A 80 6.76 -5.03 12.09
C GLY A 80 5.33 -4.63 12.48
N GLN A 81 4.59 -3.91 11.63
CA GLN A 81 3.16 -3.62 11.82
C GLN A 81 2.34 -4.46 10.86
N GLN A 82 1.28 -5.09 11.36
CA GLN A 82 0.26 -5.74 10.52
C GLN A 82 -0.60 -4.67 9.89
N VAL A 83 -0.88 -4.83 8.60
CA VAL A 83 -1.68 -3.94 7.78
C VAL A 83 -2.85 -4.76 7.25
N ASP A 84 -4.06 -4.27 7.45
CA ASP A 84 -5.19 -4.69 6.61
C ASP A 84 -5.35 -3.65 5.51
N GLU A 85 -5.36 -4.12 4.28
CA GLU A 85 -5.53 -3.29 3.11
C GLU A 85 -6.81 -3.64 2.36
N THR A 86 -7.39 -2.63 1.73
CA THR A 86 -8.53 -2.77 0.83
C THR A 86 -8.22 -1.99 -0.42
N LEU A 87 -8.33 -2.65 -1.57
CA LEU A 87 -8.10 -2.02 -2.87
C LEU A 87 -9.39 -2.05 -3.66
N ARG A 88 -9.84 -0.89 -4.12
CA ARG A 88 -10.79 -0.83 -5.22
C ARG A 88 -10.02 -0.90 -6.52
N VAL A 89 -10.44 -1.80 -7.41
CA VAL A 89 -9.80 -2.09 -8.69
C VAL A 89 -10.81 -1.84 -9.79
N ARG A 90 -10.47 -0.96 -10.74
CA ARG A 90 -11.28 -0.76 -11.94
C ARG A 90 -10.55 -1.28 -13.16
N LEU A 91 -11.25 -2.05 -13.97
CA LEU A 91 -10.72 -2.61 -15.21
C LEU A 91 -11.11 -1.74 -16.40
N ASP A 92 -10.27 -1.73 -17.44
CA ASP A 92 -10.61 -1.19 -18.75
C ASP A 92 -11.42 -2.19 -19.61
N GLU A 93 -11.75 -1.79 -20.84
CA GLU A 93 -12.48 -2.61 -21.82
C GLU A 93 -11.72 -3.89 -22.24
N HIS A 94 -10.41 -3.96 -21.99
CA HIS A 94 -9.58 -5.14 -22.24
C HIS A 94 -9.42 -6.02 -20.99
N GLY A 95 -10.09 -5.65 -19.89
CA GLY A 95 -10.01 -6.35 -18.61
C GLY A 95 -8.69 -6.13 -17.89
N LYS A 96 -7.87 -5.13 -18.26
CA LYS A 96 -6.64 -4.74 -17.55
C LYS A 96 -6.93 -3.73 -16.47
N ILE A 97 -6.12 -3.69 -15.43
CA ILE A 97 -6.30 -2.76 -14.32
C ILE A 97 -5.99 -1.33 -14.80
N ALA A 98 -7.02 -0.49 -14.86
CA ALA A 98 -6.93 0.93 -15.19
C ALA A 98 -6.75 1.80 -13.95
N GLU A 99 -7.37 1.41 -12.83
CA GLU A 99 -7.35 2.19 -11.60
C GLU A 99 -7.20 1.28 -10.38
N LEU A 100 -6.30 1.65 -9.47
CA LEU A 100 -6.17 1.06 -8.13
C LEU A 100 -6.32 2.17 -7.10
N THR A 101 -7.31 2.05 -6.20
CA THR A 101 -7.44 2.96 -5.06
C THR A 101 -7.26 2.20 -3.76
N LEU A 102 -6.25 2.57 -2.99
CA LEU A 102 -5.84 1.87 -1.78
C LEU A 102 -6.44 2.52 -0.54
N TYR A 103 -6.84 1.68 0.41
CA TYR A 103 -7.23 2.03 1.77
C TYR A 103 -6.51 1.10 2.72
N MET A 104 -6.03 1.61 3.85
CA MET A 104 -5.25 0.81 4.79
C MET A 104 -5.59 1.16 6.23
N ARG A 105 -5.51 0.14 7.08
CA ARG A 105 -5.63 0.25 8.53
C ARG A 105 -4.65 -0.71 9.20
N PRO A 106 -4.41 -0.57 10.51
CA PRO A 106 -4.74 0.57 11.37
C PRO A 106 -3.80 1.78 11.13
N LEU A 107 -4.07 2.91 11.78
CA LEU A 107 -3.27 4.13 11.64
C LEU A 107 -1.75 3.93 11.91
N PRO A 108 -1.31 3.13 12.91
CA PRO A 108 0.12 2.86 13.11
C PRO A 108 0.78 2.12 11.94
N ALA A 109 0.03 1.24 11.27
CA ALA A 109 0.47 0.59 10.05
C ALA A 109 0.60 1.59 8.91
N LEU A 110 -0.39 2.46 8.72
CA LEU A 110 -0.34 3.50 7.70
C LEU A 110 0.85 4.46 7.90
N ALA A 111 1.15 4.83 9.15
CA ALA A 111 2.36 5.61 9.47
C ALA A 111 3.65 4.83 9.15
N ALA A 112 3.68 3.51 9.38
CA ALA A 112 4.82 2.66 9.03
C ALA A 112 4.99 2.54 7.50
N VAL A 113 3.91 2.45 6.73
CA VAL A 113 3.92 2.49 5.26
C VAL A 113 4.58 3.77 4.77
N MET A 114 4.17 4.93 5.27
CA MET A 114 4.76 6.22 4.92
C MET A 114 6.27 6.27 5.19
N SER A 115 6.69 5.79 6.37
CA SER A 115 8.10 5.73 6.77
C SER A 115 8.93 4.76 5.90
N ALA A 116 8.30 3.68 5.42
CA ALA A 116 8.96 2.70 4.57
C ALA A 116 9.09 3.17 3.11
N LEU A 117 7.98 3.64 2.53
CA LEU A 117 7.86 3.94 1.09
C LEU A 117 8.43 5.29 0.71
N GLY A 118 8.18 6.36 1.46
CA GLY A 118 8.65 7.71 1.09
C GLY A 118 10.16 7.77 0.81
N PRO A 119 11.01 7.31 1.75
CA PRO A 119 12.45 7.22 1.53
C PRO A 119 12.87 6.22 0.43
N ALA A 120 12.08 5.16 0.19
CA ALA A 120 12.36 4.18 -0.86
C ALA A 120 12.14 4.76 -2.26
N LEU A 121 11.01 5.45 -2.45
CA LEU A 121 10.64 6.15 -3.66
C LEU A 121 11.58 7.32 -3.93
N ALA A 122 11.94 8.10 -2.90
CA ALA A 122 12.90 9.19 -3.06
C ALA A 122 14.25 8.70 -3.59
N ARG A 123 14.76 7.56 -3.08
CA ARG A 123 15.99 6.95 -3.61
C ARG A 123 15.86 6.50 -5.07
N ARG A 124 14.76 5.83 -5.41
CA ARG A 124 14.49 5.38 -6.80
C ARG A 124 14.38 6.56 -7.77
N ASN A 125 13.85 7.68 -7.31
CA ASN A 125 13.76 8.93 -8.04
C ASN A 125 15.05 9.78 -8.01
N GLY A 126 16.19 9.19 -7.67
CA GLY A 126 17.49 9.88 -7.70
C GLY A 126 17.64 11.03 -6.71
N ARG A 127 16.80 11.11 -5.67
CA ARG A 127 16.91 12.17 -4.65
C ARG A 127 18.14 11.95 -3.78
N SER A 128 18.70 13.05 -3.29
CA SER A 128 19.92 13.03 -2.47
C SER A 128 19.73 12.24 -1.17
N VAL A 129 20.82 11.67 -0.65
CA VAL A 129 20.83 10.94 0.63
C VAL A 129 20.32 11.82 1.78
N LEU A 130 20.58 13.13 1.74
CA LEU A 130 20.07 14.10 2.70
C LEU A 130 18.54 14.20 2.66
N THR A 131 17.94 14.21 1.47
CA THR A 131 16.47 14.23 1.30
C THR A 131 15.85 12.95 1.88
N VAL A 132 16.47 11.81 1.60
CA VAL A 132 16.05 10.49 2.13
C VAL A 132 16.13 10.45 3.65
N ALA A 133 17.20 11.00 4.23
CA ALA A 133 17.36 11.11 5.68
C ALA A 133 16.30 12.05 6.30
N ALA A 134 16.03 13.20 5.67
CA ALA A 134 15.02 14.14 6.11
C ALA A 134 13.61 13.51 6.12
N LEU A 135 13.23 12.77 5.07
CA LEU A 135 11.96 12.06 5.01
C LEU A 135 11.78 11.07 6.17
N ARG A 136 12.84 10.32 6.50
CA ARG A 136 12.82 9.40 7.66
C ARG A 136 12.62 10.15 8.97
N LEU A 137 13.32 11.27 9.14
CA LEU A 137 13.22 12.10 10.35
C LEU A 137 11.81 12.68 10.52
N MET A 138 11.20 13.15 9.43
CA MET A 138 9.84 13.71 9.46
C MET A 138 8.78 12.64 9.78
N ALA A 139 8.95 11.39 9.32
CA ALA A 139 8.00 10.32 9.61
C ALA A 139 8.15 9.74 11.02
N ALA A 140 9.33 9.85 11.65
CA ALA A 140 9.62 9.18 12.91
C ALA A 140 8.69 9.56 14.08
N PRO A 141 8.36 10.84 14.34
CA PRO A 141 7.43 11.22 15.40
C PRO A 141 6.03 10.63 15.18
N LEU A 142 5.55 10.61 13.94
CA LEU A 142 4.25 10.04 13.59
C LEU A 142 4.21 8.53 13.83
N VAL A 143 5.26 7.80 13.46
CA VAL A 143 5.37 6.35 13.74
C VAL A 143 5.38 6.09 15.25
N ALA A 144 6.16 6.85 16.01
CA ALA A 144 6.23 6.67 17.47
C ALA A 144 4.89 7.01 18.16
N GLY A 145 4.30 8.15 17.80
CA GLY A 145 3.05 8.63 18.40
C GLY A 145 1.87 7.72 18.13
N THR A 146 1.69 7.27 16.89
CA THR A 146 0.58 6.39 16.51
C THR A 146 0.70 5.01 17.16
N ARG A 147 1.90 4.42 17.20
CA ARG A 147 2.14 3.14 17.91
C ARG A 147 1.84 3.23 19.40
N PHE A 148 2.23 4.33 20.03
CA PHE A 148 1.95 4.54 21.46
C PHE A 148 0.44 4.73 21.71
N GLY A 149 -0.21 5.56 20.90
CA GLY A 149 -1.64 5.82 20.99
C GLY A 149 -2.48 4.56 20.79
N ASP A 150 -2.12 3.70 19.84
CA ASP A 150 -2.83 2.46 19.54
C ASP A 150 -2.69 1.43 20.68
N ARG A 151 -1.48 1.24 21.22
CA ARG A 151 -1.25 0.27 22.31
C ARG A 151 -1.85 0.70 23.64
N THR A 152 -1.78 2.00 23.94
CA THR A 152 -2.07 2.53 25.28
C THR A 152 -3.34 3.37 25.31
N GLY A 153 -3.48 4.30 24.37
CA GLY A 153 -4.60 5.23 24.32
C GLY A 153 -5.93 4.55 23.99
N VAL A 154 -5.95 3.58 23.08
CA VAL A 154 -7.18 2.83 22.74
C VAL A 154 -7.73 2.11 23.98
N ARG A 155 -6.87 1.56 24.84
CA ARG A 155 -7.31 0.92 26.10
C ARG A 155 -7.94 1.90 27.10
N MET A 156 -7.60 3.19 27.02
CA MET A 156 -8.20 4.22 27.87
C MET A 156 -9.56 4.68 27.35
N ALA A 157 -9.77 4.62 26.03
CA ALA A 157 -11.00 5.05 25.38
C ALA A 157 -12.06 3.94 25.30
N LEU A 158 -11.65 2.67 25.30
CA LEU A 158 -12.57 1.54 25.26
C LEU A 158 -13.18 1.25 26.65
N PRO A 159 -14.40 0.70 26.70
CA PRO A 159 -14.99 0.23 27.95
C PRO A 159 -14.04 -0.74 28.65
N ARG A 160 -13.87 -0.60 29.97
CA ARG A 160 -13.19 -1.62 30.76
C ARG A 160 -13.98 -2.92 30.59
N SER A 161 -13.32 -3.97 30.08
CA SER A 161 -13.92 -5.30 30.00
C SER A 161 -14.49 -5.65 31.38
N ARG A 162 -15.79 -5.97 31.44
CA ARG A 162 -16.31 -6.73 32.57
C ARG A 162 -15.85 -8.17 32.33
N ASP A 163 -15.13 -8.71 33.31
CA ASP A 163 -14.61 -10.08 33.35
C ASP A 163 -15.67 -11.13 32.94
#